data_AF-A0A9W8ZD36-F1
#
_entry.id   AF-A0A9W8ZD36-F1
#
_cell.length_a   1.000
_cell.length_b   1.000
_cell.length_c   1.000
_cell.angle_alpha   90.00
_cell.angle_beta   90.00
_cell.angle_gamma   90.00
#
_symmetry.space_group_name_H-M   'P 1'
#
loop_
_entity.id
_entity.type
_entity.pdbx_description
1 polymer ?
#
loop_
_entity_poly.entity_id
_entity_poly.type
_entity_poly.pdbx_seq_one_letter_code
_entity_poly.pdbx_strand_id
1 'polypeptide(L)'
;MFPGRWLDEPERAGFLKNQVTPFRIATKDGHRLFTWLVAPLGVYARHMNDFIHEQSGVEDVTDKLAFRLLRDDPESRLLIYFHGNAATLGQQRRTEEYRSYASGACEKVFVMAFDYRGFGKSSGVPSEAGLRNDAEAIIDWALNVAMIPPERIVLLGHSLGTAVATAVALQYAELGIEFAGIILCAAFTNAGNAFASYSIGGVIPVLAPVKLIPAVQNWFSRKMRDTWRTDVRLAALTHKYSKLRLTFVHAEDDGTMPWNQTEELCRSTLRAAIEPGADDDAWSAPTPKYEAVDLGEAGKQEIWETHTTRIEKLIAKHGGKQFPARYKEDQEVGVLIALFGSSRSLLGIVDVPGDHPDVRRRNPAEGSAQFFDRLTMPSATLSPHLLPQSDDDMEPNRPHDTPDFRIDGFDHALVGSWN
;
A
#
# COMPACT_ATOMS: atom_id res chain seq x y z
N MET A 1 8.71 -4.66 14.44
CA MET A 1 8.13 -3.32 14.73
C MET A 1 9.04 -2.28 14.09
N PHE A 2 8.56 -1.53 13.10
CA PHE A 2 9.35 -0.49 12.39
C PHE A 2 8.58 0.84 12.41
N PRO A 3 8.67 1.63 13.50
CA PRO A 3 7.89 2.86 13.66
C PRO A 3 8.68 4.09 13.16
N GLY A 4 8.47 4.47 11.88
CA GLY A 4 8.64 5.83 11.33
C GLY A 4 10.03 6.52 11.31
N ARG A 5 10.91 6.32 12.30
CA ARG A 5 12.18 7.08 12.47
C ARG A 5 13.08 6.96 11.25
N TRP A 6 13.34 5.73 10.83
CA TRP A 6 14.40 5.36 9.88
C TRP A 6 13.95 5.42 8.41
N LEU A 7 12.94 6.25 8.10
CA LEU A 7 12.44 6.40 6.73
C LEU A 7 13.45 6.99 5.73
N ASP A 8 14.54 7.63 6.19
CA ASP A 8 15.65 8.06 5.33
C ASP A 8 16.80 7.02 5.26
N GLU A 9 16.66 5.85 5.92
CA GLU A 9 17.66 4.76 5.98
C GLU A 9 17.02 3.40 5.58
N PRO A 10 16.67 3.20 4.29
CA PRO A 10 15.92 2.02 3.82
C PRO A 10 16.63 0.68 4.08
N GLU A 11 17.96 0.67 4.17
CA GLU A 11 18.78 -0.51 4.46
C GLU A 11 18.32 -1.19 5.76
N ARG A 12 17.90 -0.41 6.77
CA ARG A 12 17.36 -0.96 8.03
C ARG A 12 16.08 -1.76 7.83
N ALA A 13 15.28 -1.41 6.82
CA ALA A 13 14.06 -2.13 6.47
C ALA A 13 14.31 -3.37 5.59
N GLY A 14 15.58 -3.70 5.31
CA GLY A 14 16.00 -4.91 4.58
C GLY A 14 16.32 -4.71 3.10
N PHE A 15 16.64 -3.49 2.66
CA PHE A 15 17.08 -3.21 1.28
C PHE A 15 18.61 -3.15 1.17
N LEU A 16 19.14 -3.27 -0.05
CA LEU A 16 20.57 -3.12 -0.33
C LEU A 16 20.96 -1.63 -0.39
N LYS A 17 22.26 -1.31 -0.19
CA LYS A 17 22.76 0.08 -0.15
C LYS A 17 22.35 0.84 -1.42
N ASN A 18 21.70 2.00 -1.27
CA ASN A 18 21.19 2.84 -2.36
C ASN A 18 20.21 2.13 -3.34
N GLN A 19 19.73 0.90 -3.05
CA GLN A 19 18.68 0.25 -3.85
C GLN A 19 17.38 1.06 -3.82
N VAL A 20 17.14 1.73 -2.69
CA VAL A 20 16.02 2.65 -2.50
C VAL A 20 16.57 4.06 -2.46
N THR A 21 15.94 4.95 -3.23
CA THR A 21 16.21 6.40 -3.25
C THR A 21 15.09 7.12 -2.51
N PRO A 22 15.33 7.66 -1.29
CA PRO A 22 14.35 8.48 -0.57
C PRO A 22 14.42 9.94 -1.02
N PHE A 23 13.28 10.52 -1.39
CA PHE A 23 13.17 11.90 -1.85
C PHE A 23 11.81 12.51 -1.49
N ARG A 24 11.52 13.73 -1.97
CA ARG A 24 10.25 14.42 -1.70
C ARG A 24 9.64 15.01 -2.96
N ILE A 25 8.35 14.80 -3.14
CA ILE A 25 7.52 15.40 -4.21
C ILE A 25 6.67 16.51 -3.61
N ALA A 26 6.49 17.63 -4.33
CA ALA A 26 5.64 18.73 -3.90
C ALA A 26 4.24 18.61 -4.52
N THR A 27 3.20 18.88 -3.75
CA THR A 27 1.81 18.93 -4.24
C THR A 27 1.45 20.34 -4.73
N LYS A 28 0.41 20.44 -5.58
CA LYS A 28 -0.10 21.73 -6.10
C LYS A 28 -0.63 22.67 -5.00
N ASP A 29 -0.99 22.12 -3.84
CA ASP A 29 -1.39 22.84 -2.63
C ASP A 29 -0.27 22.98 -1.57
N GLY A 30 1.01 22.77 -1.96
CA GLY A 30 2.18 23.15 -1.16
C GLY A 30 2.62 22.15 -0.08
N HIS A 31 1.99 20.98 0.00
CA HIS A 31 2.46 19.89 0.85
C HIS A 31 3.68 19.20 0.22
N ARG A 32 4.44 18.46 1.04
CA ARG A 32 5.61 17.68 0.60
C ARG A 32 5.39 16.23 0.98
N LEU A 33 5.31 15.37 -0.02
CA LEU A 33 5.15 13.92 0.12
C LEU A 33 6.51 13.26 0.21
N PHE A 34 6.73 12.43 1.22
CA PHE A 34 7.92 11.61 1.35
C PHE A 34 7.79 10.35 0.50
N THR A 35 8.76 10.12 -0.39
CA THR A 35 8.68 9.10 -1.45
C THR A 35 9.94 8.25 -1.50
N TRP A 36 9.78 6.96 -1.76
CA TRP A 36 10.82 5.99 -2.05
C TRP A 36 10.69 5.50 -3.49
N LEU A 37 11.77 5.57 -4.27
CA LEU A 37 11.93 4.82 -5.51
C LEU A 37 12.82 3.59 -5.25
N VAL A 38 12.27 2.39 -5.44
CA VAL A 38 12.95 1.10 -5.23
C VAL A 38 13.39 0.52 -6.57
N ALA A 39 14.70 0.30 -6.74
CA ALA A 39 15.25 -0.41 -7.89
C ALA A 39 15.01 -1.93 -7.80
N PRO A 40 14.65 -2.60 -8.90
CA PRO A 40 14.50 -4.05 -8.93
C PRO A 40 15.85 -4.76 -8.75
N LEU A 41 15.86 -5.91 -8.09
CA LEU A 41 17.10 -6.65 -7.78
C LEU A 41 17.85 -7.10 -9.03
N GLY A 42 17.17 -7.39 -10.14
CA GLY A 42 17.81 -7.73 -11.41
C GLY A 42 18.60 -6.56 -12.01
N VAL A 43 18.06 -5.34 -11.94
CA VAL A 43 18.78 -4.10 -12.30
C VAL A 43 19.89 -3.80 -11.29
N TYR A 44 19.62 -3.93 -9.99
CA TYR A 44 20.63 -3.70 -8.94
C TYR A 44 21.84 -4.61 -9.10
N ALA A 45 21.64 -5.92 -9.34
CA ALA A 45 22.71 -6.88 -9.52
C ALA A 45 23.59 -6.57 -10.74
N ARG A 46 23.01 -6.07 -11.85
CA ARG A 46 23.76 -5.63 -13.04
C ARG A 46 24.58 -4.37 -12.81
N HIS A 47 24.11 -3.45 -11.96
CA HIS A 47 24.74 -2.16 -11.69
C HIS A 47 25.30 -2.07 -10.25
N MET A 48 25.62 -3.22 -9.65
CA MET A 48 25.91 -3.32 -8.20
C MET A 48 27.07 -2.41 -7.77
N ASN A 49 28.13 -2.34 -8.57
CA ASN A 49 29.27 -1.46 -8.28
C ASN A 49 28.86 0.02 -8.32
N ASP A 50 28.07 0.43 -9.30
CA ASP A 50 27.61 1.80 -9.46
C ASP A 50 26.71 2.20 -8.28
N PHE A 51 25.75 1.35 -7.90
CA PHE A 51 24.89 1.53 -6.73
C PHE A 51 25.67 1.61 -5.41
N ILE A 52 26.67 0.74 -5.21
CA ILE A 52 27.47 0.73 -3.98
C ILE A 52 28.35 1.98 -3.84
N HIS A 53 28.87 2.53 -4.94
CA HIS A 53 29.75 3.70 -4.92
C HIS A 53 29.02 5.04 -5.06
N GLU A 54 27.73 5.03 -5.47
CA GLU A 54 26.91 6.25 -5.48
C GLU A 54 26.86 6.92 -4.11
N GLN A 55 26.98 8.25 -4.10
CA GLN A 55 26.83 9.06 -2.89
C GLN A 55 25.40 8.92 -2.33
N SER A 56 25.31 8.48 -1.08
CA SER A 56 24.02 8.35 -0.37
C SER A 56 23.45 9.72 0.00
N GLY A 57 22.12 9.81 0.05
CA GLY A 57 21.38 11.08 0.05
C GLY A 57 20.89 11.47 -1.34
N VAL A 58 20.11 12.56 -1.39
CA VAL A 58 19.47 13.09 -2.61
C VAL A 58 19.41 14.62 -2.49
N GLU A 59 20.03 15.32 -3.44
CA GLU A 59 19.84 16.76 -3.65
C GLU A 59 18.80 16.96 -4.76
N ASP A 60 19.09 16.45 -5.96
CA ASP A 60 18.08 16.10 -6.97
C ASP A 60 17.95 14.56 -7.07
N VAL A 61 16.73 14.10 -7.30
CA VAL A 61 16.40 12.71 -7.61
C VAL A 61 16.78 12.35 -9.05
N THR A 62 16.86 13.33 -9.98
CA THR A 62 17.09 13.05 -11.40
C THR A 62 18.51 12.54 -11.73
N ASP A 63 19.50 12.91 -10.91
CA ASP A 63 20.89 12.42 -11.00
C ASP A 63 21.04 10.95 -10.55
N LYS A 64 20.13 10.47 -9.70
CA LYS A 64 20.23 9.17 -9.03
C LYS A 64 20.15 8.02 -10.03
N LEU A 65 20.98 7.00 -9.84
CA LEU A 65 21.10 5.87 -10.75
C LEU A 65 19.77 5.11 -10.91
N ALA A 66 19.01 4.92 -9.83
CA ALA A 66 17.69 4.30 -9.87
C ALA A 66 16.69 5.07 -10.74
N PHE A 67 16.74 6.42 -10.72
CA PHE A 67 15.88 7.26 -11.55
C PHE A 67 16.26 7.14 -13.03
N ARG A 68 17.56 7.24 -13.34
CA ARG A 68 18.06 7.13 -14.72
C ARG A 68 17.76 5.76 -15.33
N LEU A 69 17.97 4.67 -14.60
CA LEU A 69 17.67 3.30 -15.07
C LEU A 69 16.15 3.01 -15.21
N LEU A 70 15.28 3.78 -14.54
CA LEU A 70 13.83 3.73 -14.75
C LEU A 70 13.44 4.51 -16.02
N ARG A 71 13.95 5.73 -16.18
CA ARG A 71 13.65 6.63 -17.31
C ARG A 71 14.19 6.10 -18.64
N ASP A 72 15.47 5.74 -18.66
CA ASP A 72 16.26 5.55 -19.88
C ASP A 72 16.12 4.13 -20.49
N ASP A 73 15.61 3.16 -19.72
CA ASP A 73 15.30 1.80 -20.22
C ASP A 73 13.81 1.70 -20.59
N PRO A 74 13.46 1.51 -21.89
CA PRO A 74 12.06 1.52 -22.34
C PRO A 74 11.25 0.31 -21.83
N GLU A 75 11.90 -0.77 -21.40
CA GLU A 75 11.23 -1.96 -20.86
C GLU A 75 10.98 -1.86 -19.34
N SER A 76 11.53 -0.83 -18.67
CA SER A 76 11.31 -0.61 -17.23
C SER A 76 9.88 -0.18 -16.94
N ARG A 77 9.21 -0.87 -16.02
CA ARG A 77 7.84 -0.53 -15.57
C ARG A 77 7.88 0.08 -14.19
N LEU A 78 6.93 0.99 -13.91
CA LEU A 78 6.77 1.63 -12.62
C LEU A 78 5.49 1.13 -11.95
N LEU A 79 5.63 0.42 -10.83
CA LEU A 79 4.52 0.08 -9.94
C LEU A 79 4.39 1.18 -8.89
N ILE A 80 3.30 1.94 -8.91
CA ILE A 80 3.00 2.98 -7.92
C ILE A 80 2.11 2.39 -6.83
N TYR A 81 2.63 2.34 -5.61
CA TYR A 81 2.01 1.68 -4.45
C TYR A 81 1.27 2.70 -3.57
N PHE A 82 -0.04 2.58 -3.48
CA PHE A 82 -0.94 3.37 -2.65
C PHE A 82 -1.29 2.57 -1.39
N HIS A 83 -0.90 3.07 -0.21
CA HIS A 83 -0.97 2.30 1.05
C HIS A 83 -2.29 2.41 1.82
N GLY A 84 -2.46 1.56 2.85
CA GLY A 84 -3.62 1.58 3.76
C GLY A 84 -3.50 2.60 4.91
N ASN A 85 -4.60 2.88 5.62
CA ASN A 85 -4.78 3.96 6.60
C ASN A 85 -3.92 3.90 7.90
N ALA A 86 -2.85 3.11 7.98
CA ALA A 86 -2.07 2.94 9.20
C ALA A 86 -0.56 2.92 8.92
N ALA A 87 0.25 3.16 9.95
CA ALA A 87 1.72 3.19 9.90
C ALA A 87 2.26 4.10 8.77
N THR A 88 3.45 3.79 8.22
CA THR A 88 4.11 4.59 7.17
C THR A 88 4.50 3.71 5.98
N LEU A 89 5.02 4.29 4.90
CA LEU A 89 5.53 3.54 3.75
C LEU A 89 6.60 2.50 4.15
N GLY A 90 7.34 2.75 5.25
CA GLY A 90 8.36 1.87 5.82
C GLY A 90 7.83 0.80 6.79
N GLN A 91 6.52 0.58 6.87
CA GLN A 91 5.95 -0.53 7.64
C GLN A 91 6.50 -1.86 7.12
N GLN A 92 7.02 -2.71 8.00
CA GLN A 92 7.67 -3.98 7.67
C GLN A 92 6.93 -4.82 6.60
N ARG A 93 5.62 -5.05 6.77
CA ARG A 93 4.79 -5.80 5.81
C ARG A 93 4.83 -5.20 4.39
N ARG A 94 4.93 -3.87 4.29
CA ARG A 94 5.03 -3.14 3.02
C ARG A 94 6.42 -3.23 2.41
N THR A 95 7.48 -3.21 3.22
CA THR A 95 8.84 -3.37 2.69
C THR A 95 9.12 -4.82 2.24
N GLU A 96 8.46 -5.79 2.86
CA GLU A 96 8.34 -7.18 2.39
C GLU A 96 7.60 -7.25 1.03
N GLU A 97 6.46 -6.56 0.87
CA GLU A 97 5.74 -6.43 -0.41
C GLU A 97 6.58 -5.75 -1.50
N TYR A 98 7.19 -4.58 -1.23
CA TYR A 98 8.02 -3.86 -2.21
C TYR A 98 9.20 -4.70 -2.69
N ARG A 99 9.88 -5.43 -1.79
CA ARG A 99 10.93 -6.38 -2.18
C ARG A 99 10.37 -7.49 -3.06
N SER A 100 9.19 -8.01 -2.74
CA SER A 100 8.55 -9.07 -3.53
C SER A 100 8.25 -8.60 -4.97
N TYR A 101 7.71 -7.39 -5.13
CA TYR A 101 7.48 -6.81 -6.46
C TYR A 101 8.79 -6.48 -7.20
N ALA A 102 9.79 -5.94 -6.48
CA ALA A 102 11.12 -5.61 -7.00
C ALA A 102 12.04 -6.82 -7.21
N SER A 103 11.61 -8.04 -6.88
CA SER A 103 12.38 -9.29 -7.07
C SER A 103 11.64 -10.38 -7.85
N GLY A 104 10.37 -10.12 -8.21
CA GLY A 104 9.54 -11.06 -8.96
C GLY A 104 10.00 -11.27 -10.41
N ALA A 105 9.23 -12.06 -11.17
CA ALA A 105 9.57 -12.57 -12.50
C ALA A 105 9.77 -11.51 -13.61
N CYS A 106 9.68 -10.22 -13.31
CA CYS A 106 9.99 -9.12 -14.21
C CYS A 106 11.15 -8.30 -13.64
N GLU A 107 12.38 -8.53 -14.14
CA GLU A 107 13.62 -7.92 -13.63
C GLU A 107 13.69 -6.38 -13.68
N LYS A 108 12.71 -5.73 -14.30
CA LYS A 108 12.66 -4.28 -14.56
C LYS A 108 11.43 -3.57 -13.97
N VAL A 109 10.78 -4.15 -12.95
CA VAL A 109 9.70 -3.47 -12.20
C VAL A 109 10.28 -2.64 -11.05
N PHE A 110 10.32 -1.33 -11.23
CA PHE A 110 10.60 -0.38 -10.16
C PHE A 110 9.34 -0.19 -9.31
N VAL A 111 9.51 -0.02 -7.99
CA VAL A 111 8.38 0.31 -7.09
C VAL A 111 8.54 1.74 -6.60
N MET A 112 7.50 2.54 -6.78
CA MET A 112 7.35 3.84 -6.13
C MET A 112 6.36 3.70 -4.98
N ALA A 113 6.78 4.04 -3.77
CA ALA A 113 5.92 4.10 -2.59
C ALA A 113 6.08 5.46 -1.91
N PHE A 114 4.99 6.02 -1.39
CA PHE A 114 4.98 7.36 -0.79
C PHE A 114 4.07 7.38 0.44
N ASP A 115 4.35 8.25 1.41
CA ASP A 115 3.44 8.55 2.52
C ASP A 115 2.48 9.67 2.08
N TYR A 116 1.16 9.50 2.25
CA TYR A 116 0.19 10.59 2.04
C TYR A 116 0.43 11.78 2.99
N ARG A 117 -0.19 12.93 2.74
CA ARG A 117 -0.15 14.08 3.67
C ARG A 117 -0.56 13.68 5.09
N GLY A 118 0.25 14.05 6.07
CA GLY A 118 0.07 13.68 7.48
C GLY A 118 0.52 12.26 7.86
N PHE A 119 1.03 11.44 6.92
CA PHE A 119 1.67 10.15 7.21
C PHE A 119 3.21 10.27 7.22
N GLY A 120 3.87 9.50 8.08
CA GLY A 120 5.33 9.33 8.09
C GLY A 120 6.15 10.62 8.13
N LYS A 121 6.76 10.98 7.00
CA LYS A 121 7.56 12.21 6.83
C LYS A 121 6.94 13.23 5.87
N SER A 122 5.66 13.07 5.53
CA SER A 122 4.88 13.97 4.68
C SER A 122 4.16 15.05 5.51
N SER A 123 4.13 16.28 5.02
CA SER A 123 3.43 17.38 5.72
C SER A 123 1.91 17.36 5.48
N GLY A 124 1.13 18.04 6.33
CA GLY A 124 -0.32 18.22 6.16
C GLY A 124 -1.20 17.31 7.02
N VAL A 125 -2.48 17.23 6.64
CA VAL A 125 -3.53 16.45 7.33
C VAL A 125 -4.35 15.69 6.28
N PRO A 126 -4.64 14.39 6.45
CA PRO A 126 -5.34 13.58 5.45
C PRO A 126 -6.82 13.95 5.31
N SER A 127 -7.33 13.81 4.09
CA SER A 127 -8.76 13.89 3.71
C SER A 127 -8.95 13.29 2.30
N GLU A 128 -10.16 12.97 1.87
CA GLU A 128 -10.42 12.41 0.52
C GLU A 128 -9.99 13.37 -0.60
N ALA A 129 -10.19 14.68 -0.42
CA ALA A 129 -9.67 15.69 -1.33
C ALA A 129 -8.13 15.75 -1.30
N GLY A 130 -7.53 15.75 -0.11
CA GLY A 130 -6.07 15.82 0.05
C GLY A 130 -5.34 14.61 -0.51
N LEU A 131 -5.81 13.39 -0.25
CA LEU A 131 -5.21 12.15 -0.77
C LEU A 131 -5.36 12.01 -2.29
N ARG A 132 -6.38 12.64 -2.89
CA ARG A 132 -6.46 12.77 -4.35
C ARG A 132 -5.41 13.75 -4.89
N ASN A 133 -5.27 14.93 -4.29
CA ASN A 133 -4.22 15.89 -4.66
C ASN A 133 -2.81 15.29 -4.49
N ASP A 134 -2.61 14.42 -3.49
CA ASP A 134 -1.36 13.70 -3.27
C ASP A 134 -1.11 12.69 -4.41
N ALA A 135 -2.10 11.86 -4.74
CA ALA A 135 -2.02 10.90 -5.82
C ALA A 135 -1.75 11.57 -7.18
N GLU A 136 -2.43 12.69 -7.46
CA GLU A 136 -2.19 13.53 -8.64
C GLU A 136 -0.73 14.03 -8.71
N ALA A 137 -0.16 14.49 -7.59
CA ALA A 137 1.24 14.93 -7.56
C ALA A 137 2.25 13.79 -7.84
N ILE A 138 1.94 12.56 -7.41
CA ILE A 138 2.77 11.37 -7.70
C ILE A 138 2.68 10.97 -9.18
N ILE A 139 1.47 10.99 -9.77
CA ILE A 139 1.29 10.72 -11.20
C ILE A 139 1.92 11.82 -12.06
N ASP A 140 1.72 13.09 -11.74
CA ASP A 140 2.33 14.20 -12.48
C ASP A 140 3.85 14.15 -12.41
N TRP A 141 4.46 13.73 -11.29
CA TRP A 141 5.89 13.48 -11.23
C TRP A 141 6.32 12.31 -12.15
N ALA A 142 5.58 11.20 -12.15
CA ALA A 142 5.89 10.04 -12.97
C ALA A 142 5.81 10.34 -14.48
N LEU A 143 4.78 11.09 -14.90
CA LEU A 143 4.54 11.45 -16.30
C LEU A 143 5.45 12.60 -16.78
N ASN A 144 5.66 13.65 -15.97
CA ASN A 144 6.28 14.90 -16.43
C ASN A 144 7.70 15.16 -15.91
N VAL A 145 8.17 14.42 -14.90
CA VAL A 145 9.56 14.53 -14.37
C VAL A 145 10.35 13.27 -14.70
N ALA A 146 9.81 12.09 -14.38
CA ALA A 146 10.41 10.81 -14.76
C ALA A 146 10.14 10.40 -16.21
N MET A 147 9.26 11.12 -16.92
CA MET A 147 8.93 10.90 -18.35
C MET A 147 8.49 9.45 -18.67
N ILE A 148 7.80 8.79 -17.74
CA ILE A 148 7.36 7.40 -17.88
C ILE A 148 6.00 7.36 -18.61
N PRO A 149 5.89 6.69 -19.78
CA PRO A 149 4.62 6.52 -20.48
C PRO A 149 3.55 5.83 -19.60
N PRO A 150 2.26 6.23 -19.66
CA PRO A 150 1.18 5.61 -18.90
C PRO A 150 1.09 4.08 -19.05
N GLU A 151 1.41 3.57 -20.24
CA GLU A 151 1.42 2.15 -20.62
C GLU A 151 2.58 1.36 -19.98
N ARG A 152 3.49 2.05 -19.27
CA ARG A 152 4.54 1.47 -18.42
C ARG A 152 4.25 1.62 -16.92
N ILE A 153 3.15 2.28 -16.53
CA ILE A 153 2.75 2.53 -15.13
C ILE A 153 1.64 1.57 -14.70
N VAL A 154 1.82 0.90 -13.56
CA VAL A 154 0.80 0.07 -12.89
C VAL A 154 0.44 0.71 -11.56
N LEU A 155 -0.86 0.87 -11.27
CA LEU A 155 -1.34 1.40 -10.00
C LEU A 155 -1.72 0.24 -9.08
N LEU A 156 -1.06 0.10 -7.93
CA LEU A 156 -1.40 -0.92 -6.92
C LEU A 156 -1.89 -0.24 -5.64
N GLY A 157 -3.17 -0.41 -5.32
CA GLY A 157 -3.77 0.06 -4.07
C GLY A 157 -3.95 -1.05 -3.04
N HIS A 158 -3.70 -0.77 -1.77
CA HIS A 158 -3.98 -1.66 -0.65
C HIS A 158 -4.90 -1.01 0.39
N SER A 159 -6.04 -1.64 0.71
CA SER A 159 -7.07 -1.12 1.63
C SER A 159 -7.50 0.30 1.21
N LEU A 160 -7.33 1.34 2.03
CA LEU A 160 -7.59 2.75 1.66
C LEU A 160 -6.99 3.12 0.29
N GLY A 161 -5.77 2.66 0.00
CA GLY A 161 -5.09 2.92 -1.26
C GLY A 161 -5.82 2.39 -2.50
N THR A 162 -6.74 1.42 -2.37
CA THR A 162 -7.60 0.99 -3.49
C THR A 162 -8.52 2.11 -3.97
N ALA A 163 -9.11 2.86 -3.02
CA ALA A 163 -9.99 3.97 -3.33
C ALA A 163 -9.20 5.18 -3.86
N VAL A 164 -7.98 5.40 -3.36
CA VAL A 164 -7.06 6.44 -3.85
C VAL A 164 -6.60 6.14 -5.29
N ALA A 165 -6.09 4.93 -5.54
CA ALA A 165 -5.64 4.47 -6.86
C ALA A 165 -6.77 4.53 -7.90
N THR A 166 -7.98 4.11 -7.51
CA THR A 166 -9.17 4.18 -8.38
C THR A 166 -9.58 5.64 -8.66
N ALA A 167 -9.50 6.53 -7.67
CA ALA A 167 -9.87 7.94 -7.85
C ALA A 167 -8.90 8.69 -8.78
N VAL A 168 -7.59 8.43 -8.67
CA VAL A 168 -6.61 9.03 -9.60
C VAL A 168 -6.67 8.37 -10.98
N ALA A 169 -6.91 7.05 -11.06
CA ALA A 169 -7.12 6.36 -12.34
C ALA A 169 -8.25 6.97 -13.16
N LEU A 170 -9.40 7.27 -12.54
CA LEU A 170 -10.52 7.91 -13.22
C LEU A 170 -10.20 9.35 -13.65
N GLN A 171 -9.56 10.13 -12.78
CA GLN A 171 -9.19 11.51 -13.05
C GLN A 171 -8.26 11.66 -14.27
N TYR A 172 -7.34 10.72 -14.49
CA TYR A 172 -6.51 10.71 -15.69
C TYR A 172 -7.22 10.08 -16.91
N ALA A 173 -8.14 9.13 -16.71
CA ALA A 173 -9.00 8.63 -17.78
C ALA A 173 -9.92 9.71 -18.38
N GLU A 174 -10.39 10.64 -17.56
CA GLU A 174 -11.13 11.84 -18.00
C GLU A 174 -10.29 12.79 -18.87
N LEU A 175 -8.95 12.67 -18.81
CA LEU A 175 -7.98 13.36 -19.66
C LEU A 175 -7.48 12.50 -20.85
N GLY A 176 -8.03 11.30 -21.03
CA GLY A 176 -7.62 10.36 -22.09
C GLY A 176 -6.33 9.58 -21.79
N ILE A 177 -5.92 9.50 -20.51
CA ILE A 177 -4.71 8.79 -20.07
C ILE A 177 -5.10 7.47 -19.37
N GLU A 178 -4.69 6.35 -19.96
CA GLU A 178 -4.91 4.99 -19.44
C GLU A 178 -3.61 4.37 -18.89
N PHE A 179 -3.67 3.78 -17.71
CA PHE A 179 -2.53 3.09 -17.10
C PHE A 179 -2.45 1.62 -17.50
N ALA A 180 -1.25 1.04 -17.52
CA ALA A 180 -0.98 -0.34 -17.94
C ALA A 180 -1.78 -1.41 -17.17
N GLY A 181 -2.18 -1.09 -15.94
CA GLY A 181 -3.12 -1.89 -15.16
C GLY A 181 -3.37 -1.33 -13.76
N ILE A 182 -4.47 -1.77 -13.15
CA ILE A 182 -4.90 -1.41 -11.81
C ILE A 182 -5.01 -2.69 -10.96
N ILE A 183 -4.36 -2.72 -9.81
CA ILE A 183 -4.37 -3.84 -8.87
C ILE A 183 -4.92 -3.36 -7.52
N LEU A 184 -5.98 -4.00 -7.03
CA LEU A 184 -6.72 -3.58 -5.84
C LEU A 184 -6.71 -4.69 -4.78
N CYS A 185 -5.81 -4.56 -3.80
CA CYS A 185 -5.65 -5.48 -2.68
C CYS A 185 -6.50 -5.04 -1.47
N ALA A 186 -7.25 -5.96 -0.87
CA ALA A 186 -8.13 -5.70 0.28
C ALA A 186 -9.16 -4.56 0.02
N ALA A 187 -9.78 -4.56 -1.16
CA ALA A 187 -10.64 -3.47 -1.66
C ALA A 187 -12.06 -3.44 -1.05
N PHE A 188 -12.68 -2.26 -1.06
CA PHE A 188 -14.02 -2.00 -0.51
C PHE A 188 -14.85 -1.06 -1.40
N THR A 189 -16.18 -1.17 -1.35
CA THR A 189 -17.09 -0.41 -2.24
C THR A 189 -17.09 1.09 -1.95
N ASN A 190 -17.20 1.46 -0.67
CA ASN A 190 -17.19 2.83 -0.16
C ASN A 190 -16.80 2.87 1.33
N ALA A 191 -16.39 4.04 1.83
CA ALA A 191 -15.92 4.22 3.20
C ALA A 191 -16.95 3.78 4.24
N GLY A 192 -18.24 4.01 4.01
CA GLY A 192 -19.30 3.65 4.96
C GLY A 192 -19.42 2.16 5.17
N ASN A 193 -19.41 1.39 4.07
CA ASN A 193 -19.39 -0.06 4.12
C ASN A 193 -18.08 -0.61 4.73
N ALA A 194 -16.94 0.05 4.48
CA ALA A 194 -15.67 -0.28 5.11
C ALA A 194 -15.70 -0.06 6.64
N PHE A 195 -16.05 1.14 7.11
CA PHE A 195 -16.15 1.47 8.54
C PHE A 195 -17.16 0.59 9.28
N ALA A 196 -18.33 0.33 8.69
CA ALA A 196 -19.33 -0.57 9.27
C ALA A 196 -18.89 -2.05 9.27
N SER A 197 -17.84 -2.40 8.53
CA SER A 197 -17.27 -3.77 8.45
C SER A 197 -15.94 -3.93 9.18
N TYR A 198 -15.35 -2.84 9.65
CA TYR A 198 -14.03 -2.83 10.26
C TYR A 198 -14.03 -3.51 11.64
N SER A 199 -13.11 -4.45 11.84
CA SER A 199 -12.88 -5.12 13.12
C SER A 199 -11.44 -4.89 13.59
N ILE A 200 -11.27 -4.44 14.84
CA ILE A 200 -9.94 -4.32 15.43
C ILE A 200 -9.50 -5.71 15.90
N GLY A 201 -8.49 -6.25 15.21
CA GLY A 201 -7.88 -7.55 15.53
C GLY A 201 -8.84 -8.73 15.39
N GLY A 202 -9.84 -8.65 14.52
CA GLY A 202 -10.87 -9.68 14.31
C GLY A 202 -11.91 -9.82 15.44
N VAL A 203 -11.64 -9.32 16.65
CA VAL A 203 -12.44 -9.56 17.86
C VAL A 203 -13.39 -8.40 18.20
N ILE A 204 -13.04 -7.16 17.89
CA ILE A 204 -13.82 -5.97 18.28
C ILE A 204 -14.38 -5.28 17.03
N PRO A 205 -15.62 -5.59 16.60
CA PRO A 205 -16.26 -4.93 15.47
C PRO A 205 -16.78 -3.55 15.89
N VAL A 206 -16.02 -2.51 15.56
CA VAL A 206 -16.10 -1.16 16.16
C VAL A 206 -17.50 -0.53 16.06
N LEU A 207 -18.27 -0.86 15.01
CA LEU A 207 -19.61 -0.33 14.75
C LEU A 207 -20.66 -1.41 14.44
N ALA A 208 -20.49 -2.66 14.90
CA ALA A 208 -21.48 -3.73 14.63
C ALA A 208 -22.96 -3.36 14.91
N PRO A 209 -23.31 -2.65 16.00
CA PRO A 209 -24.70 -2.24 16.26
C PRO A 209 -25.29 -1.32 15.17
N VAL A 210 -24.47 -0.56 14.44
CA VAL A 210 -24.93 0.35 13.38
C VAL A 210 -25.49 -0.43 12.18
N LYS A 211 -24.92 -1.59 11.84
CA LYS A 211 -25.41 -2.47 10.77
C LYS A 211 -26.78 -3.07 11.05
N LEU A 212 -27.16 -3.22 12.32
CA LEU A 212 -28.43 -3.82 12.72
C LEU A 212 -29.63 -2.87 12.48
N ILE A 213 -29.38 -1.58 12.24
CA ILE A 213 -30.43 -0.58 12.00
C ILE A 213 -30.11 0.22 10.73
N PRO A 214 -30.63 -0.19 9.55
CA PRO A 214 -30.32 0.45 8.27
C PRO A 214 -30.59 1.97 8.23
N ALA A 215 -31.57 2.46 9.00
CA ALA A 215 -31.81 3.89 9.15
C ALA A 215 -30.63 4.65 9.81
N VAL A 216 -29.96 4.03 10.79
CA VAL A 216 -28.79 4.61 11.47
C VAL A 216 -27.55 4.50 10.59
N GLN A 217 -27.34 3.37 9.90
CA GLN A 217 -26.27 3.25 8.89
C GLN A 217 -26.42 4.29 7.78
N ASN A 218 -27.64 4.51 7.27
CA ASN A 218 -27.93 5.51 6.25
C ASN A 218 -27.86 6.95 6.78
N TRP A 219 -28.12 7.20 8.07
CA TRP A 219 -27.89 8.51 8.69
C TRP A 219 -26.39 8.80 8.84
N PHE A 220 -25.63 7.85 9.41
CA PHE A 220 -24.19 7.96 9.60
C PHE A 220 -23.46 8.15 8.27
N SER A 221 -23.79 7.32 7.26
CA SER A 221 -23.15 7.38 5.94
C SER A 221 -23.42 8.69 5.19
N ARG A 222 -24.53 9.40 5.48
CA ARG A 222 -24.82 10.75 4.95
C ARG A 222 -24.11 11.88 5.71
N LYS A 223 -23.56 11.60 6.90
CA LYS A 223 -22.81 12.57 7.72
C LYS A 223 -21.29 12.48 7.49
N MET A 224 -20.78 11.39 6.91
CA MET A 224 -19.37 11.26 6.52
C MET A 224 -19.03 12.25 5.40
N ARG A 225 -17.96 13.03 5.61
CA ARG A 225 -17.40 13.95 4.60
C ARG A 225 -16.63 13.20 3.50
N ASP A 226 -15.83 12.23 3.93
CA ASP A 226 -15.03 11.37 3.06
C ASP A 226 -15.80 10.06 2.85
N THR A 227 -16.12 9.76 1.60
CA THR A 227 -17.05 8.68 1.21
C THR A 227 -16.38 7.58 0.39
N TRP A 228 -15.26 7.89 -0.28
CA TRP A 228 -14.42 6.95 -1.02
C TRP A 228 -15.20 5.99 -1.91
N ARG A 229 -16.09 6.50 -2.77
CA ARG A 229 -16.96 5.72 -3.66
C ARG A 229 -16.19 5.02 -4.79
N THR A 230 -15.43 3.98 -4.44
CA THR A 230 -14.71 3.09 -5.35
C THR A 230 -15.69 2.39 -6.31
N ASP A 231 -16.89 2.06 -5.81
CA ASP A 231 -17.99 1.47 -6.59
C ASP A 231 -18.34 2.25 -7.87
N VAL A 232 -18.68 3.53 -7.75
CA VAL A 232 -18.99 4.40 -8.88
C VAL A 232 -17.77 4.66 -9.75
N ARG A 233 -16.58 4.78 -9.15
CA ARG A 233 -15.37 5.13 -9.90
C ARG A 233 -14.89 3.98 -10.80
N LEU A 234 -15.01 2.73 -10.35
CA LEU A 234 -14.74 1.56 -11.20
C LEU A 234 -15.79 1.39 -12.31
N ALA A 235 -17.06 1.64 -12.03
CA ALA A 235 -18.11 1.67 -13.05
C ALA A 235 -17.89 2.77 -14.10
N ALA A 236 -17.40 3.95 -13.70
CA ALA A 236 -17.01 4.98 -14.66
C ALA A 236 -15.77 4.56 -15.49
N LEU A 237 -14.78 3.92 -14.86
CA LEU A 237 -13.57 3.42 -15.52
C LEU A 237 -13.87 2.38 -16.60
N THR A 238 -14.85 1.48 -16.40
CA THR A 238 -15.23 0.46 -17.38
C THR A 238 -15.79 1.01 -18.70
N HIS A 239 -16.28 2.26 -18.73
CA HIS A 239 -16.70 2.95 -19.95
C HIS A 239 -15.69 4.02 -20.43
N LYS A 240 -14.61 4.26 -19.68
CA LYS A 240 -13.58 5.27 -20.02
C LYS A 240 -12.29 4.68 -20.59
N TYR A 241 -11.91 3.47 -20.15
CA TYR A 241 -10.72 2.79 -20.66
C TYR A 241 -11.03 2.05 -21.97
N SER A 242 -10.29 2.36 -23.03
CA SER A 242 -10.26 1.56 -24.25
C SER A 242 -9.65 0.17 -24.02
N LYS A 243 -8.82 -0.02 -22.97
CA LYS A 243 -8.26 -1.35 -22.63
C LYS A 243 -8.07 -1.56 -21.13
N LEU A 244 -9.16 -1.62 -20.38
CA LEU A 244 -9.11 -1.82 -18.93
C LEU A 244 -8.46 -3.15 -18.54
N ARG A 245 -7.38 -3.09 -17.76
CA ARG A 245 -6.76 -4.24 -17.07
C ARG A 245 -6.86 -4.05 -15.57
N LEU A 246 -7.79 -4.77 -14.93
CA LEU A 246 -8.12 -4.64 -13.51
C LEU A 246 -7.96 -5.97 -12.78
N THR A 247 -7.30 -5.98 -11.63
CA THR A 247 -7.12 -7.17 -10.78
C THR A 247 -7.53 -6.87 -9.34
N PHE A 248 -8.39 -7.69 -8.78
CA PHE A 248 -8.76 -7.68 -7.35
C PHE A 248 -8.03 -8.79 -6.61
N VAL A 249 -7.53 -8.51 -5.40
CA VAL A 249 -6.88 -9.51 -4.54
C VAL A 249 -7.38 -9.40 -3.11
N HIS A 250 -7.77 -10.52 -2.49
CA HIS A 250 -8.16 -10.58 -1.08
C HIS A 250 -7.77 -11.93 -0.45
N ALA A 251 -7.75 -11.99 0.88
CA ALA A 251 -7.68 -13.22 1.65
C ALA A 251 -9.00 -13.50 2.40
N GLU A 252 -9.44 -14.76 2.46
CA GLU A 252 -10.65 -15.15 3.19
C GLU A 252 -10.52 -14.94 4.71
N ASP A 253 -9.29 -15.05 5.24
CA ASP A 253 -8.95 -14.84 6.65
C ASP A 253 -8.41 -13.43 6.99
N ASP A 254 -8.72 -12.42 6.17
CA ASP A 254 -8.50 -11.01 6.55
C ASP A 254 -9.41 -10.61 7.73
N GLY A 255 -8.83 -10.62 8.93
CA GLY A 255 -9.49 -10.23 10.18
C GLY A 255 -9.71 -8.72 10.37
N THR A 256 -9.42 -7.90 9.35
CA THR A 256 -9.57 -6.43 9.38
C THR A 256 -10.65 -5.96 8.41
N MET A 257 -10.64 -6.48 7.17
CA MET A 257 -11.59 -6.17 6.11
C MET A 257 -12.23 -7.46 5.57
N PRO A 258 -13.56 -7.65 5.70
CA PRO A 258 -14.21 -8.83 5.14
C PRO A 258 -14.10 -8.89 3.61
N TRP A 259 -13.59 -10.00 3.08
CA TRP A 259 -13.37 -10.20 1.64
C TRP A 259 -14.62 -10.02 0.77
N ASN A 260 -15.81 -10.19 1.36
CA ASN A 260 -17.09 -9.92 0.70
C ASN A 260 -17.26 -8.47 0.20
N GLN A 261 -16.46 -7.52 0.69
CA GLN A 261 -16.41 -6.14 0.19
C GLN A 261 -15.74 -6.04 -1.18
N THR A 262 -14.70 -6.84 -1.43
CA THR A 262 -14.10 -6.99 -2.77
C THR A 262 -14.97 -7.83 -3.69
N GLU A 263 -15.66 -8.84 -3.16
CA GLU A 263 -16.63 -9.64 -3.92
C GLU A 263 -17.77 -8.77 -4.50
N GLU A 264 -18.39 -7.91 -3.69
CA GLU A 264 -19.45 -7.01 -4.18
C GLU A 264 -18.89 -5.91 -5.09
N LEU A 265 -17.69 -5.38 -4.82
CA LEU A 265 -17.05 -4.39 -5.69
C LEU A 265 -16.68 -4.96 -7.08
N CYS A 266 -16.17 -6.19 -7.12
CA CYS A 266 -15.92 -6.90 -8.37
C CYS A 266 -17.24 -7.13 -9.13
N ARG A 267 -18.29 -7.58 -8.43
CA ARG A 267 -19.63 -7.79 -9.00
C ARG A 267 -20.28 -6.53 -9.56
N SER A 268 -20.17 -5.39 -8.88
CA SER A 268 -20.70 -4.11 -9.38
C SER A 268 -19.91 -3.59 -10.58
N THR A 269 -18.57 -3.74 -10.55
CA THR A 269 -17.70 -3.40 -11.70
C THR A 269 -18.00 -4.28 -12.91
N LEU A 270 -18.24 -5.58 -12.72
CA LEU A 270 -18.60 -6.50 -13.79
C LEU A 270 -19.96 -6.19 -14.42
N ARG A 271 -20.94 -5.73 -13.65
CA ARG A 271 -22.22 -5.25 -14.18
C ARG A 271 -22.01 -4.06 -15.12
N ALA A 272 -21.31 -3.02 -14.67
CA ALA A 272 -20.97 -1.85 -15.50
C ALA A 272 -20.12 -2.21 -16.72
N ALA A 273 -19.25 -3.23 -16.65
CA ALA A 273 -18.47 -3.70 -17.79
C ALA A 273 -19.25 -4.52 -18.84
N ILE A 274 -20.51 -4.89 -18.56
CA ILE A 274 -21.37 -5.72 -19.42
C ILE A 274 -22.63 -4.96 -19.86
N GLU A 275 -23.14 -4.07 -19.02
CA GLU A 275 -24.22 -3.14 -19.37
C GLU A 275 -23.74 -2.16 -20.46
N PRO A 276 -24.43 -2.05 -21.60
CA PRO A 276 -24.06 -1.11 -22.66
C PRO A 276 -24.03 0.34 -22.15
N GLY A 277 -23.10 1.15 -22.68
CA GLY A 277 -23.16 2.60 -22.51
C GLY A 277 -24.44 3.18 -23.12
N ALA A 278 -24.79 4.40 -22.73
CA ALA A 278 -26.02 5.07 -23.21
C ALA A 278 -26.06 5.27 -24.75
N ASP A 279 -24.90 5.21 -25.41
CA ASP A 279 -24.71 5.37 -26.85
C ASP A 279 -24.36 4.03 -27.57
N ASP A 280 -24.30 2.90 -26.85
CA ASP A 280 -23.91 1.59 -27.40
C ASP A 280 -25.13 0.80 -27.95
N ASP A 281 -24.98 0.21 -29.14
CA ASP A 281 -25.95 -0.75 -29.69
C ASP A 281 -26.04 -2.00 -28.78
N ALA A 282 -27.14 -2.16 -28.05
CA ALA A 282 -27.35 -3.27 -27.11
C ALA A 282 -27.32 -4.68 -27.74
N TRP A 283 -27.38 -4.79 -29.07
CA TRP A 283 -27.21 -6.04 -29.82
C TRP A 283 -25.75 -6.38 -30.15
N SER A 284 -24.83 -5.46 -29.89
CA SER A 284 -23.38 -5.57 -30.13
C SER A 284 -22.58 -5.91 -28.85
N ALA A 285 -23.26 -5.99 -27.69
CA ALA A 285 -22.63 -6.16 -26.38
C ALA A 285 -21.71 -7.40 -26.34
N PRO A 286 -20.39 -7.24 -26.05
CA PRO A 286 -19.44 -8.34 -26.15
C PRO A 286 -19.69 -9.37 -25.04
N THR A 287 -20.04 -10.60 -25.43
CA THR A 287 -20.18 -11.71 -24.47
C THR A 287 -18.82 -11.97 -23.80
N PRO A 288 -18.68 -11.77 -22.47
CA PRO A 288 -17.40 -11.97 -21.81
C PRO A 288 -17.06 -13.45 -21.74
N LYS A 289 -15.79 -13.78 -21.98
CA LYS A 289 -15.24 -15.08 -21.57
C LYS A 289 -15.15 -15.08 -20.05
N TYR A 290 -15.60 -16.17 -19.42
CA TYR A 290 -15.46 -16.38 -17.99
C TYR A 290 -14.68 -17.67 -17.75
N GLU A 291 -13.66 -17.59 -16.91
CA GLU A 291 -12.87 -18.72 -16.42
C GLU A 291 -12.80 -18.64 -14.90
N ALA A 292 -12.99 -19.77 -14.22
CA ALA A 292 -12.89 -19.87 -12.78
C ALA A 292 -12.12 -21.14 -12.40
N VAL A 293 -11.08 -20.97 -11.60
CA VAL A 293 -10.16 -22.05 -11.21
C VAL A 293 -10.14 -22.14 -9.69
N ASP A 294 -10.48 -23.33 -9.18
CA ASP A 294 -10.20 -23.71 -7.79
C ASP A 294 -8.71 -24.07 -7.69
N LEU A 295 -7.96 -23.36 -6.85
CA LEU A 295 -6.54 -23.52 -6.62
C LEU A 295 -6.25 -24.32 -5.34
N GLY A 296 -7.25 -25.01 -4.78
CA GLY A 296 -7.12 -25.76 -3.54
C GLY A 296 -6.83 -24.84 -2.36
N GLU A 297 -5.71 -25.07 -1.67
CA GLU A 297 -5.31 -24.25 -0.51
C GLU A 297 -4.79 -22.85 -0.89
N ALA A 298 -4.51 -22.59 -2.17
CA ALA A 298 -4.24 -21.24 -2.65
C ALA A 298 -5.53 -20.40 -2.90
N GLY A 299 -6.72 -20.98 -2.73
CA GLY A 299 -8.00 -20.29 -2.86
C GLY A 299 -8.61 -20.41 -4.26
N LYS A 300 -9.18 -19.33 -4.80
CA LYS A 300 -9.89 -19.30 -6.09
C LYS A 300 -9.48 -18.11 -6.95
N GLN A 301 -9.25 -18.35 -8.24
CA GLN A 301 -9.06 -17.32 -9.26
C GLN A 301 -10.27 -17.27 -10.19
N GLU A 302 -10.69 -16.06 -10.56
CA GLU A 302 -11.76 -15.83 -11.54
C GLU A 302 -11.35 -14.73 -12.51
N ILE A 303 -11.56 -14.96 -13.81
CA ILE A 303 -11.19 -14.06 -14.90
C ILE A 303 -12.41 -13.84 -15.79
N TRP A 304 -12.69 -12.57 -16.08
CA TRP A 304 -13.66 -12.12 -17.07
C TRP A 304 -12.95 -11.30 -18.13
N GLU A 305 -13.06 -11.67 -19.40
CA GLU A 305 -12.37 -10.98 -20.50
C GLU A 305 -13.25 -10.76 -21.74
N THR A 306 -13.29 -9.51 -22.20
CA THR A 306 -13.74 -9.06 -23.53
C THR A 306 -12.53 -8.62 -24.37
N HIS A 307 -12.73 -8.08 -25.57
CA HIS A 307 -11.61 -7.62 -26.41
C HIS A 307 -10.91 -6.35 -25.85
N THR A 308 -11.60 -5.53 -25.07
CA THR A 308 -11.06 -4.36 -24.36
C THR A 308 -10.71 -4.67 -22.91
N THR A 309 -11.68 -5.17 -22.16
CA THR A 309 -11.65 -5.25 -20.69
C THR A 309 -11.27 -6.64 -20.22
N ARG A 310 -10.29 -6.73 -19.30
CA ARG A 310 -10.01 -7.93 -18.51
C ARG A 310 -10.06 -7.59 -17.03
N ILE A 311 -11.01 -8.20 -16.33
CA ILE A 311 -11.18 -8.13 -14.89
C ILE A 311 -10.78 -9.48 -14.30
N GLU A 312 -9.87 -9.48 -13.34
CA GLU A 312 -9.44 -10.66 -12.60
C GLU A 312 -9.73 -10.49 -11.11
N LYS A 313 -10.06 -11.59 -10.41
CA LYS A 313 -10.28 -11.63 -8.97
C LYS A 313 -9.61 -12.87 -8.39
N LEU A 314 -8.65 -12.67 -7.51
CA LEU A 314 -8.00 -13.72 -6.72
C LEU A 314 -8.45 -13.62 -5.26
N ILE A 315 -9.15 -14.64 -4.77
CA ILE A 315 -9.53 -14.79 -3.37
C ILE A 315 -8.70 -15.95 -2.80
N ALA A 316 -7.63 -15.63 -2.08
CA ALA A 316 -6.79 -16.62 -1.42
C ALA A 316 -7.44 -17.08 -0.10
N LYS A 317 -7.32 -18.36 0.28
CA LYS A 317 -7.76 -18.82 1.61
C LYS A 317 -6.99 -18.18 2.76
N HIS A 318 -5.73 -17.80 2.52
CA HIS A 318 -4.81 -17.36 3.56
C HIS A 318 -4.04 -16.09 3.16
N GLY A 319 -4.11 -15.07 4.02
CA GLY A 319 -3.28 -13.88 3.96
C GLY A 319 -1.90 -14.07 4.58
N GLY A 320 -1.06 -13.03 4.48
CA GLY A 320 0.29 -13.00 5.04
C GLY A 320 0.29 -13.00 6.58
N LYS A 321 0.35 -14.20 7.18
CA LYS A 321 0.37 -14.40 8.63
C LYS A 321 1.73 -14.05 9.22
N GLN A 322 1.84 -12.90 9.89
CA GLN A 322 2.93 -12.67 10.84
C GLN A 322 2.73 -13.59 12.05
N PHE A 323 3.43 -14.74 12.05
CA PHE A 323 3.49 -15.61 13.21
C PHE A 323 4.00 -14.80 14.42
N PRO A 324 3.33 -14.87 15.59
CA PRO A 324 3.83 -14.20 16.79
C PRO A 324 5.18 -14.81 17.16
N ALA A 325 6.13 -13.96 17.59
CA ALA A 325 7.54 -14.30 17.79
C ALA A 325 7.78 -15.20 19.03
N ARG A 326 7.21 -16.41 19.02
CA ARG A 326 7.43 -17.50 19.99
C ARG A 326 8.32 -18.62 19.47
N TYR A 327 8.53 -18.70 18.16
CA TYR A 327 9.62 -19.47 17.57
C TYR A 327 10.74 -18.48 17.23
N LYS A 328 11.74 -18.41 18.10
CA LYS A 328 12.93 -17.55 17.93
C LYS A 328 14.24 -18.21 18.38
N GLU A 329 14.18 -19.53 18.56
CA GLU A 329 15.31 -20.44 18.61
C GLU A 329 15.19 -21.30 17.34
N ASP A 330 16.32 -21.74 16.79
CA ASP A 330 16.44 -22.55 15.56
C ASP A 330 15.85 -21.94 14.26
N GLN A 331 16.45 -20.84 13.78
CA GLN A 331 17.08 -20.83 12.44
C GLN A 331 17.88 -19.53 12.17
N GLU A 332 19.20 -19.65 12.10
CA GLU A 332 20.04 -18.76 11.29
C GLU A 332 20.17 -19.32 9.87
N VAL A 333 20.34 -18.43 8.88
CA VAL A 333 20.57 -18.73 7.44
C VAL A 333 19.43 -19.45 6.72
N GLY A 334 18.80 -18.75 5.76
CA GLY A 334 17.77 -19.34 4.89
C GLY A 334 17.30 -18.42 3.76
N VAL A 335 18.02 -18.41 2.64
CA VAL A 335 17.55 -17.81 1.38
C VAL A 335 17.22 -18.94 0.40
N LEU A 336 15.98 -18.98 -0.11
CA LEU A 336 15.67 -19.66 -1.38
C LEU A 336 14.39 -19.11 -2.04
N ILE A 337 14.26 -19.36 -3.34
CA ILE A 337 13.21 -18.88 -4.26
C ILE A 337 12.65 -20.09 -5.03
N ALA A 338 11.51 -19.89 -5.72
CA ALA A 338 10.81 -20.82 -6.63
C ALA A 338 9.89 -21.85 -5.93
N LEU A 339 8.85 -22.41 -6.56
CA LEU A 339 8.48 -22.55 -7.98
C LEU A 339 7.07 -21.96 -8.25
N PHE A 340 6.61 -21.70 -9.49
CA PHE A 340 6.94 -22.33 -10.77
C PHE A 340 7.24 -21.36 -11.92
N GLY A 341 8.25 -21.75 -12.71
CA GLY A 341 8.32 -21.44 -14.13
C GLY A 341 8.66 -22.73 -14.90
N SER A 342 8.05 -22.93 -16.06
CA SER A 342 8.47 -23.94 -17.05
C SER A 342 8.40 -23.28 -18.44
N SER A 343 9.24 -23.62 -19.41
CA SER A 343 9.92 -24.91 -19.63
C SER A 343 11.26 -24.80 -20.37
N ARG A 344 12.08 -25.86 -20.22
CA ARG A 344 13.06 -26.39 -21.20
C ARG A 344 14.39 -25.63 -21.50
N SER A 345 15.41 -26.06 -20.75
CA SER A 345 16.60 -26.82 -21.24
C SER A 345 17.55 -26.24 -22.29
N LEU A 346 18.85 -26.24 -21.95
CA LEU A 346 19.97 -26.58 -22.86
C LEU A 346 21.28 -26.85 -22.07
N LEU A 347 21.94 -27.99 -22.36
CA LEU A 347 23.33 -28.36 -21.96
C LEU A 347 23.62 -28.47 -20.44
N GLY A 348 24.68 -29.16 -19.98
CA GLY A 348 25.60 -30.06 -20.71
C GLY A 348 26.80 -30.52 -19.85
N ILE A 349 26.91 -31.84 -19.68
CA ILE A 349 27.99 -32.66 -19.07
C ILE A 349 29.38 -32.00 -18.92
N VAL A 350 29.92 -31.98 -17.69
CA VAL A 350 31.35 -32.25 -17.35
C VAL A 350 31.43 -32.90 -15.96
N ASP A 351 32.17 -34.00 -15.82
CA ASP A 351 32.54 -34.68 -14.55
C ASP A 351 33.87 -34.13 -13.98
N VAL A 352 34.08 -34.26 -12.65
CA VAL A 352 35.36 -34.73 -12.02
C VAL A 352 35.21 -34.82 -10.47
N PRO A 353 35.87 -35.77 -9.75
CA PRO A 353 35.49 -36.16 -8.37
C PRO A 353 36.56 -35.95 -7.26
N GLY A 354 36.17 -36.28 -6.01
CA GLY A 354 37.03 -36.40 -4.80
C GLY A 354 36.78 -35.29 -3.74
N ASP A 355 36.97 -35.48 -2.43
CA ASP A 355 37.21 -36.70 -1.63
C ASP A 355 36.96 -36.40 -0.11
N HIS A 356 36.67 -37.40 0.73
CA HIS A 356 36.39 -37.30 2.19
C HIS A 356 36.77 -38.65 2.88
N PRO A 357 36.75 -38.87 4.23
CA PRO A 357 36.42 -38.01 5.40
C PRO A 357 37.70 -37.34 5.97
N ASP A 358 38.03 -37.12 7.27
CA ASP A 358 37.41 -37.18 8.63
C ASP A 358 38.08 -36.06 9.49
N VAL A 359 37.51 -35.69 10.63
CA VAL A 359 38.18 -35.73 11.96
C VAL A 359 37.26 -35.16 13.06
N ARG A 360 36.60 -36.11 13.77
CA ARG A 360 36.37 -36.15 15.23
C ARG A 360 35.74 -34.95 15.97
N ARG A 361 34.57 -35.25 16.55
CA ARG A 361 33.96 -34.56 17.71
C ARG A 361 34.96 -34.28 18.85
N ARG A 362 34.82 -33.13 19.52
CA ARG A 362 35.02 -32.96 20.98
C ARG A 362 34.09 -31.89 21.55
N ASN A 363 33.59 -32.15 22.76
CA ASN A 363 32.93 -31.23 23.69
C ASN A 363 33.38 -31.72 25.10
N PRO A 364 33.60 -30.85 26.10
CA PRO A 364 32.49 -30.46 26.98
C PRO A 364 32.53 -28.99 27.45
N ALA A 365 31.51 -28.62 28.22
CA ALA A 365 31.29 -27.28 28.77
C ALA A 365 32.19 -26.92 29.97
N GLU A 366 32.33 -25.62 30.24
CA GLU A 366 32.19 -25.00 31.57
C GLU A 366 32.19 -23.45 31.47
N GLY A 367 31.74 -22.75 32.52
CA GLY A 367 31.90 -21.29 32.70
C GLY A 367 30.60 -20.47 32.76
N SER A 368 30.19 -20.07 33.98
CA SER A 368 28.97 -19.27 34.21
C SER A 368 29.21 -18.08 35.15
N ALA A 369 28.59 -16.94 34.81
CA ALA A 369 28.32 -15.76 35.64
C ALA A 369 29.51 -14.91 36.16
N GLN A 370 29.47 -13.59 35.86
CA GLN A 370 29.30 -12.53 36.87
C GLN A 370 29.09 -11.14 36.21
N PHE A 371 28.88 -10.11 37.03
CA PHE A 371 28.74 -8.67 36.72
C PHE A 371 27.49 -8.18 35.97
N PHE A 372 26.51 -7.69 36.76
CA PHE A 372 26.16 -6.27 36.76
C PHE A 372 25.52 -5.88 38.11
N ASP A 373 25.81 -4.68 38.61
CA ASP A 373 25.23 -4.09 39.84
C ASP A 373 25.25 -2.55 39.71
N ARG A 374 24.41 -1.85 40.48
CA ARG A 374 24.31 -0.37 40.66
C ARG A 374 23.69 0.43 39.49
N LEU A 375 22.90 1.49 39.72
CA LEU A 375 22.35 2.06 40.98
C LEU A 375 21.00 2.80 40.74
N THR A 376 20.30 3.01 41.86
CA THR A 376 18.94 3.52 42.12
C THR A 376 18.48 4.87 41.54
N MET A 377 17.15 5.02 41.42
CA MET A 377 16.37 6.29 41.42
C MET A 377 16.53 7.08 42.75
N PRO A 378 16.07 8.35 42.82
CA PRO A 378 14.88 8.60 43.66
C PRO A 378 13.88 9.65 43.09
N SER A 379 12.72 9.76 43.75
CA SER A 379 11.60 10.67 43.41
C SER A 379 11.32 11.69 44.52
N ALA A 380 10.82 12.90 44.18
CA ALA A 380 10.20 13.83 45.12
C ALA A 380 9.16 14.75 44.44
N THR A 381 8.22 15.30 45.21
CA THR A 381 7.09 16.15 44.77
C THR A 381 6.94 17.40 45.64
N LEU A 382 6.43 18.51 45.07
CA LEU A 382 5.36 19.40 45.60
C LEU A 382 5.31 20.78 44.90
N SER A 383 4.17 21.47 45.05
CA SER A 383 3.80 22.81 44.51
C SER A 383 3.54 23.78 45.70
N PRO A 384 2.83 24.94 45.61
CA PRO A 384 2.35 25.77 44.49
C PRO A 384 2.57 27.31 44.68
N HIS A 385 2.13 28.15 43.72
CA HIS A 385 1.76 29.60 43.81
C HIS A 385 1.51 30.16 42.36
N LEU A 386 0.81 31.27 42.05
CA LEU A 386 -0.17 32.15 42.73
C LEU A 386 -0.99 32.96 41.67
N LEU A 387 -1.94 33.81 42.08
CA LEU A 387 -2.69 34.81 41.27
C LEU A 387 -2.88 36.12 42.08
N PRO A 388 -3.14 37.30 41.44
CA PRO A 388 -4.54 37.77 41.28
C PRO A 388 -4.86 38.61 40.01
N GLN A 389 -6.16 38.61 39.63
CA GLN A 389 -7.12 39.69 39.21
C GLN A 389 -6.62 41.00 38.52
N SER A 390 -7.42 41.79 37.77
CA SER A 390 -8.89 42.01 37.74
C SER A 390 -9.43 42.60 36.40
N ASP A 391 -10.68 42.29 36.06
CA ASP A 391 -11.83 43.15 35.59
C ASP A 391 -11.59 44.24 34.49
N ASP A 392 -12.43 44.48 33.47
CA ASP A 392 -13.67 43.86 32.91
C ASP A 392 -13.68 44.11 31.34
N ASP A 393 -14.70 44.37 30.48
CA ASP A 393 -16.14 44.73 30.55
C ASP A 393 -16.88 44.57 29.17
N MET A 394 -18.22 44.63 29.16
CA MET A 394 -19.19 44.93 28.07
C MET A 394 -19.19 44.15 26.72
N GLU A 395 -20.15 43.21 26.58
CA GLU A 395 -20.83 42.83 25.30
C GLU A 395 -21.99 43.84 25.00
N PRO A 396 -22.58 43.95 23.78
CA PRO A 396 -23.50 42.92 23.28
C PRO A 396 -23.67 42.73 21.75
N ASN A 397 -24.07 41.50 21.37
CA ASN A 397 -25.10 41.13 20.36
C ASN A 397 -24.68 39.99 19.41
N ARG A 398 -25.45 38.88 19.47
CA ARG A 398 -25.54 37.85 18.41
C ARG A 398 -26.80 38.04 17.55
N PRO A 399 -26.91 37.30 16.45
CA PRO A 399 -28.12 36.50 16.26
C PRO A 399 -27.84 35.00 16.02
N HIS A 400 -28.53 34.17 16.82
CA HIS A 400 -28.93 32.79 16.51
C HIS A 400 -27.87 31.76 16.03
N ASP A 401 -27.14 31.19 16.98
CA ASP A 401 -26.57 29.85 16.81
C ASP A 401 -27.68 28.77 16.86
N THR A 402 -27.61 27.80 15.95
CA THR A 402 -28.16 26.45 16.21
C THR A 402 -27.08 25.64 16.95
N PRO A 403 -27.43 24.75 17.90
CA PRO A 403 -26.43 24.08 18.73
C PRO A 403 -25.61 23.09 17.90
N ASP A 404 -24.41 23.51 17.48
CA ASP A 404 -23.49 22.69 16.73
C ASP A 404 -22.86 21.63 17.64
N PHE A 405 -23.24 20.36 17.43
CA PHE A 405 -22.82 19.24 18.28
C PHE A 405 -21.38 18.82 17.97
N ARG A 406 -20.46 19.62 18.49
CA ARG A 406 -19.02 19.46 18.37
C ARG A 406 -18.55 18.21 19.13
N ILE A 407 -18.32 17.12 18.41
CA ILE A 407 -17.67 15.92 18.93
C ILE A 407 -16.17 16.04 18.61
N ASP A 408 -15.46 16.83 19.41
CA ASP A 408 -13.99 16.87 19.38
C ASP A 408 -13.46 15.46 19.75
N GLY A 409 -12.92 14.75 18.75
CA GLY A 409 -12.49 13.35 18.90
C GLY A 409 -12.50 12.50 17.62
N PHE A 410 -13.19 12.93 16.56
CA PHE A 410 -13.27 12.10 15.34
C PHE A 410 -11.99 12.11 14.48
N ASP A 411 -11.22 13.21 14.47
CA ASP A 411 -9.93 13.28 13.74
C ASP A 411 -8.91 12.24 14.26
N HIS A 412 -8.95 11.93 15.56
CA HIS A 412 -8.12 10.89 16.18
C HIS A 412 -8.51 9.46 15.79
N ALA A 413 -9.72 9.23 15.25
CA ALA A 413 -10.12 7.91 14.75
C ALA A 413 -9.50 7.59 13.38
N LEU A 414 -9.18 8.63 12.59
CA LEU A 414 -8.46 8.49 11.32
C LEU A 414 -6.95 8.63 11.48
N VAL A 415 -6.49 9.51 12.38
CA VAL A 415 -5.07 9.74 12.69
C VAL A 415 -4.79 9.29 14.13
N GLY A 416 -4.95 7.98 14.37
CA GLY A 416 -4.57 7.35 15.63
C GLY A 416 -3.05 7.29 15.77
N SER A 417 -2.48 8.04 16.71
CA SER A 417 -1.04 8.09 16.96
C SER A 417 -0.53 6.85 17.68
N TRP A 418 0.45 6.17 17.08
CA TRP A 418 1.18 5.05 17.66
C TRP A 418 2.67 5.37 17.74
N ASN A 419 3.18 5.53 18.96
CA ASN A 419 4.61 5.68 19.26
C ASN A 419 5.35 4.33 19.19
#